data_AF-A0A8H7PJ39-F1
#
_entry.id   AF-A0A8H7PJ39-F1
#
_cell.length_a   1.000
_cell.length_b   1.000
_cell.length_c   1.000
_cell.angle_alpha   90.00
_cell.angle_beta   90.00
_cell.angle_gamma   90.00
#
_symmetry.space_group_name_H-M   'P 1'
#
loop_
_entity.id
_entity.type
_entity.pdbx_description
1 polymer ?
#
loop_
_entity_poly.entity_id
_entity_poly.type
_entity_poly.pdbx_seq_one_letter_code
_entity_poly.pdbx_strand_id
1 'polypeptide(L)' 'MLLTGEDGVVRKFSCEKCIKGHRTSGCKHANSPLFEIKKKGRPSTQCEHCRELRKTKHIHVKCICPGRQASG' A
#
# COMPACT_ATOMS: atom_id res chain seq x y z
N MET A 1 -13.86 0.82 -6.48
CA MET A 1 -14.65 -0.36 -6.89
C MET A 1 -13.78 -1.60 -6.73
N LEU A 2 -14.32 -2.70 -6.17
CA LEU A 2 -13.64 -3.99 -6.05
C LEU A 2 -14.42 -5.00 -6.90
N LEU A 3 -13.73 -5.73 -7.78
CA LEU A 3 -14.33 -6.79 -8.57
C LEU A 3 -13.55 -8.08 -8.31
N THR A 4 -14.25 -9.15 -7.98
CA THR A 4 -13.68 -10.48 -7.85
C THR A 4 -13.64 -11.11 -9.24
N GLY A 5 -12.46 -11.40 -9.76
CA GLY A 5 -12.32 -12.13 -11.02
C GLY A 5 -12.72 -13.60 -10.87
N GLU A 6 -12.88 -14.26 -12.00
CA GLU A 6 -13.19 -15.70 -12.17
C GLU A 6 -12.16 -16.59 -11.45
N ASP A 7 -10.91 -16.11 -11.38
CA ASP A 7 -9.76 -16.72 -10.69
C ASP A 7 -9.78 -16.50 -9.15
N GLY A 8 -10.84 -15.91 -8.60
CA GLY A 8 -10.95 -15.57 -7.17
C GLY A 8 -10.12 -14.34 -6.74
N VAL A 9 -9.38 -13.71 -7.66
CA VAL A 9 -8.54 -12.55 -7.36
C VAL A 9 -9.37 -11.26 -7.30
N VAL A 10 -9.32 -10.57 -6.14
CA VAL A 10 -9.97 -9.27 -5.95
C VAL A 10 -9.12 -8.16 -6.56
N ARG A 11 -9.62 -7.55 -7.63
CA ARG A 11 -8.99 -6.42 -8.33
C ARG A 11 -9.66 -5.11 -7.93
N LYS A 12 -8.85 -4.07 -7.69
CA LYS A 12 -9.35 -2.74 -7.32
C LYS A 12 -9.26 -1.83 -8.53
N PHE A 13 -10.34 -1.10 -8.82
CA PHE A 13 -10.41 -0.21 -9.97
C PHE A 13 -10.63 1.25 -9.54
N SER A 14 -9.99 2.18 -10.24
CA SER A 14 -10.13 3.62 -9.99
C SER A 14 -9.90 4.46 -11.25
N CYS A 15 -10.51 5.63 -11.29
CA CYS A 15 -10.40 6.59 -12.39
C CYS A 15 -8.99 7.22 -12.45
N GLU A 16 -8.53 7.68 -13.62
CA GLU A 16 -7.20 8.29 -13.75
C GLU A 16 -6.98 9.46 -12.76
N LYS A 17 -7.95 10.38 -12.66
CA LYS A 17 -7.88 11.51 -11.72
C LYS A 17 -7.76 11.06 -10.27
N CYS A 18 -8.42 9.95 -9.94
CA CYS A 18 -8.44 9.37 -8.61
C CYS A 18 -7.10 8.71 -8.27
N ILE A 19 -6.46 8.11 -9.28
CA ILE A 19 -5.13 7.50 -9.16
C ILE A 19 -4.10 8.59 -8.93
N LYS A 20 -4.04 9.57 -9.84
CA LYS A 20 -3.13 10.73 -9.72
C LYS A 20 -3.36 11.51 -8.42
N GLY A 21 -4.60 11.64 -7.99
CA GLY A 21 -4.97 12.35 -6.76
C GLY A 21 -4.94 11.52 -5.47
N HIS A 22 -4.46 10.27 -5.48
CA HIS A 22 -4.44 9.39 -4.30
C HIS A 22 -5.83 9.13 -3.65
N ARG A 23 -6.93 9.33 -4.40
CA ARG A 23 -8.33 9.12 -3.96
C ARG A 23 -8.88 7.76 -4.42
N THR A 24 -8.01 6.81 -4.74
CA THR A 24 -8.39 5.48 -5.26
C THR A 24 -9.23 4.67 -4.27
N SER A 25 -9.08 4.89 -2.97
CA SER A 25 -9.87 4.20 -1.94
C SER A 25 -11.37 4.48 -2.01
N GLY A 26 -11.76 5.68 -2.47
CA GLY A 26 -13.17 6.11 -2.53
C GLY A 26 -13.68 6.39 -3.94
N CYS A 27 -12.99 5.93 -4.99
CA CYS A 27 -13.39 6.23 -6.37
C CYS A 27 -14.77 5.61 -6.70
N LYS A 28 -15.76 6.48 -6.95
CA LYS A 28 -17.12 6.13 -7.41
C LYS A 28 -17.47 6.71 -8.79
N HIS A 29 -16.51 7.32 -9.48
CA HIS A 29 -16.75 7.89 -10.80
C HIS A 29 -16.95 6.78 -11.83
N ALA A 30 -18.11 6.75 -12.48
CA ALA A 30 -18.43 5.86 -13.59
C ALA A 30 -18.19 6.53 -14.97
N ASN A 31 -18.04 7.85 -15.00
CA ASN A 31 -17.94 8.67 -16.23
C ASN A 31 -16.53 8.73 -16.82
N SER A 32 -15.58 7.94 -16.32
CA SER A 32 -14.18 7.96 -16.76
C SER A 32 -13.63 6.55 -16.81
N PRO A 33 -12.66 6.28 -17.71
CA PRO A 33 -12.03 4.97 -17.79
C PRO A 33 -11.45 4.58 -16.42
N LEU A 34 -11.80 3.38 -15.99
CA LEU A 34 -11.36 2.77 -14.74
C LEU A 34 -10.12 1.93 -15.03
N PHE A 35 -9.07 2.11 -14.25
CA PHE A 35 -7.83 1.36 -14.36
C PHE A 35 -7.65 0.45 -13.15
N GLU A 36 -7.08 -0.73 -13.38
CA GLU A 36 -6.72 -1.67 -12.34
C GLU A 36 -5.57 -1.12 -11.47
N ILE A 37 -5.76 -1.13 -10.16
CA ILE A 37 -4.80 -0.67 -9.16
C ILE A 37 -4.14 -1.88 -8.52
N LYS A 38 -2.90 -2.14 -8.92
CA LYS A 38 -2.03 -3.12 -8.24
C LYS A 38 -1.53 -2.53 -6.91
N LYS A 39 -1.60 -3.31 -5.83
CA LYS A 39 -1.07 -2.90 -4.51
C LYS A 39 0.46 -3.00 -4.51
N LYS A 40 1.17 -2.01 -5.06
CA LYS A 40 2.61 -1.84 -4.79
C LYS A 40 2.74 -1.16 -3.43
N GLY A 41 3.00 -1.95 -2.39
CA GLY A 41 3.28 -1.42 -1.05
C GLY A 41 4.58 -0.62 -1.06
N ARG A 42 4.66 0.46 -0.28
CA ARG A 42 5.96 1.09 0.01
C ARG A 42 6.77 0.11 0.87
N PRO A 43 8.04 -0.18 0.53
CA PRO A 43 8.88 -1.01 1.39
C PRO A 43 8.96 -0.40 2.79
N SER A 44 9.00 -1.25 3.82
CA SER A 44 9.04 -0.77 5.20
C SER A 44 10.32 0.02 5.42
N THR A 45 10.16 1.26 5.92
CA THR A 45 11.30 2.12 6.23
C THR A 45 12.00 1.73 7.53
N GLN A 46 11.51 0.75 8.28
CA GLN A 46 12.12 0.25 9.52
C GLN A 46 12.46 -1.23 9.35
N CYS A 47 13.57 -1.66 9.96
CA CYS A 47 13.84 -3.08 10.12
C CYS A 47 12.85 -3.72 11.11
N GLU A 48 12.79 -5.05 11.11
CA GLU A 48 11.91 -5.81 11.99
C GLU A 48 12.16 -5.51 13.48
N HIS A 49 13.42 -5.44 13.89
CA HIS A 49 13.81 -5.11 15.27
C HIS A 49 13.24 -3.75 15.73
N CYS A 50 13.44 -2.69 14.95
CA CYS A 50 12.90 -1.37 15.30
C CYS A 50 11.37 -1.32 15.24
N ARG A 51 10.75 -2.11 14.36
CA ARG A 51 9.29 -2.22 14.28
C ARG A 51 8.72 -2.89 15.52
N GLU A 52 9.37 -3.94 16.03
CA GLU A 52 8.98 -4.61 17.26
C GLU A 52 9.12 -3.68 18.46
N LEU A 53 10.25 -2.98 18.61
CA LEU A 53 10.46 -2.01 19.69
C LEU A 53 9.37 -0.92 19.72
N ARG A 54 8.90 -0.48 18.56
CA ARG A 54 7.78 0.46 18.48
C ARG A 54 6.47 -0.16 18.96
N LYS A 55 6.21 -1.44 18.65
CA LYS A 55 4.97 -2.13 19.02
C LYS A 55 4.93 -2.56 20.48
N THR A 56 6.03 -3.11 20.98
CA THR A 56 6.09 -3.72 22.32
C THR A 56 6.48 -2.71 23.39
N LYS A 57 7.36 -1.75 23.06
CA LYS A 57 7.90 -0.78 24.00
C LYS A 57 7.45 0.66 23.74
N HIS A 58 6.64 0.89 22.70
CA HIS A 58 6.19 2.23 22.31
C HIS A 58 7.33 3.21 22.04
N ILE A 59 8.48 2.71 21.56
CA ILE A 59 9.66 3.53 21.31
C ILE A 59 9.65 4.08 19.87
N HIS A 60 9.74 5.40 19.73
CA HIS A 60 9.70 6.12 18.45
C HIS A 60 11.08 6.67 18.06
N VAL A 61 12.03 5.80 17.74
CA VAL A 61 13.36 6.20 17.28
C VAL A 61 13.53 6.07 15.76
N LYS A 62 14.40 6.90 15.17
CA LYS A 62 14.83 6.76 13.78
C LYS A 62 15.64 5.47 13.67
N CYS A 63 15.22 4.56 12.79
CA CYS A 63 15.96 3.31 12.55
C CYS A 63 17.26 3.64 11.79
N ILE A 64 18.39 3.47 12.48
CA ILE A 64 19.76 3.69 12.00
C ILE A 64 20.58 2.39 11.90
N CYS A 65 19.91 1.23 11.91
CA CYS A 65 20.56 -0.08 11.89
C CYS A 65 21.39 -0.27 10.59
N PRO A 66 22.68 -0.65 10.69
CA PRO A 66 23.47 -1.04 9.52
C PRO A 66 22.93 -2.38 8.97
N GLY A 67 22.68 -2.46 7.66
CA GLY A 67 22.20 -3.70 7.03
C GLY A 67 20.68 -3.82 6.85
N ARG A 68 20.00 -2.74 6.40
CA ARG A 68 18.64 -2.84 5.86
C ARG A 68 18.66 -3.69 4.57
N GLN A 69 18.69 -5.00 4.71
CA GLN A 69 18.29 -5.90 3.65
C GLN A 69 16.77 -5.76 3.57
N ALA A 70 16.34 -4.87 2.67
CA ALA A 70 14.98 -4.88 2.19
C ALA A 70 14.79 -6.25 1.52
N SER A 71 14.15 -7.19 2.23
CA SER A 71 13.69 -8.44 1.63
C SER A 71 12.73 -8.05 0.52
N GLY A 72 13.25 -8.09 -0.71
CA GLY A 72 12.51 -7.84 -1.95
C GLY A 72 11.66 -9.03 -2.32
#